data_AF-A0A841GTI9-F1
#
_entry.id   AF-A0A841GTI9-F1
#
_cell.length_a   1.000
_cell.length_b   1.000
_cell.length_c   1.000
_cell.angle_alpha   90.00
_cell.angle_beta   90.00
_cell.angle_gamma   90.00
#
_symmetry.space_group_name_H-M   'P 1'
#
loop_
_entity.id
_entity.type
_entity.pdbx_description
1 polymer ?
#
loop_
_entity_poly.entity_id
_entity_poly.type
_entity_poly.pdbx_seq_one_letter_code
_entity_poly.pdbx_strand_id
1 'polypeptide(L)'
;MVYLNVFKGTVLRVISELKRYYLNTISFFTIMTMLFYFMVLGVTKFGNPANLGESIQALAIGYIVWFTFLGTITDLSWTIINEMSIGLIEQAFISPVGPSTIYLFYQFSNFLIMIPFEFLILIVVFKIAGIPLIIPMSFIIALILMMLQGYGIGLVLAGITLRFKRTQALLNIAQFAIIGLLLGDYKGIVKYIVPANGYMKILRNLIEGSSLRFSDWIYMITSSLLYIFIGVILFNYFADAVRKRGEISQY
;
A
#
# COMPACT_ATOMS: atom_id res chain seq x y z
N MET A 1 -12.14 -23.83 -13.39
CA MET A 1 -13.21 -23.57 -12.39
C MET A 1 -12.67 -23.32 -10.97
N VAL A 2 -11.70 -24.12 -10.48
CA VAL A 2 -11.14 -23.98 -9.12
C VAL A 2 -10.59 -22.58 -8.82
N TYR A 3 -9.68 -22.03 -9.64
CA TYR A 3 -9.10 -20.70 -9.42
C TYR A 3 -10.15 -19.56 -9.42
N LEU A 4 -11.16 -19.66 -10.28
CA LEU A 4 -12.26 -18.69 -10.31
C LEU A 4 -13.08 -18.72 -9.03
N ASN A 5 -13.32 -19.91 -8.47
CA ASN A 5 -14.02 -20.06 -7.20
C ASN A 5 -13.20 -19.51 -6.03
N VAL A 6 -11.88 -19.71 -6.04
CA VAL A 6 -10.98 -19.12 -5.04
C VAL A 6 -11.02 -17.59 -5.12
N PHE A 7 -10.90 -17.03 -6.33
CA PHE A 7 -10.97 -15.57 -6.50
C PHE A 7 -12.33 -15.00 -6.08
N LYS A 8 -13.45 -15.64 -6.44
CA LYS A 8 -14.77 -15.25 -5.93
C LYS A 8 -14.84 -15.32 -4.41
N GLY A 9 -14.25 -16.36 -3.83
CA GLY A 9 -14.14 -16.54 -2.38
C GLY A 9 -13.36 -15.41 -1.70
N THR A 10 -12.22 -15.00 -2.27
CA THR A 10 -11.42 -13.89 -1.72
C THR A 10 -12.13 -12.54 -1.83
N VAL A 11 -12.83 -12.28 -2.95
CA VAL A 11 -13.68 -11.09 -3.10
C VAL A 11 -14.78 -11.06 -2.03
N LEU A 12 -15.51 -12.16 -1.87
CA LEU A 12 -16.58 -12.27 -0.87
C LEU A 12 -16.03 -12.12 0.55
N ARG A 13 -14.83 -12.64 0.80
CA ARG A 13 -14.13 -12.50 2.07
C ARG A 13 -13.85 -11.04 2.39
N VAL A 14 -13.20 -10.30 1.49
CA VAL A 14 -12.88 -8.87 1.71
C VAL A 14 -14.16 -8.04 1.91
N ILE A 15 -15.21 -8.30 1.11
CA ILE A 15 -16.51 -7.62 1.29
C ILE A 15 -17.13 -7.95 2.66
N SER A 16 -17.01 -9.20 3.11
CA SER A 16 -17.55 -9.63 4.40
C SER A 16 -16.77 -9.02 5.56
N GLU A 17 -15.44 -8.94 5.46
CA GLU A 17 -14.57 -8.24 6.41
C GLU A 17 -15.00 -6.77 6.51
N LEU A 18 -15.17 -6.07 5.38
CA LEU A 18 -15.64 -4.68 5.36
C LEU A 18 -17.01 -4.49 6.02
N LYS A 19 -17.97 -5.38 5.74
CA LYS A 19 -19.33 -5.28 6.31
C LYS A 19 -19.36 -5.57 7.80
N ARG A 20 -18.61 -6.59 8.25
CA ARG A 20 -18.62 -7.01 9.66
C ARG A 20 -17.77 -6.09 10.53
N TYR A 21 -16.67 -5.58 9.98
CA TYR A 21 -15.75 -4.66 10.66
C TYR A 21 -15.89 -3.23 10.15
N TYR A 22 -17.11 -2.81 9.78
CA TYR A 22 -17.37 -1.46 9.25
C TYR A 22 -16.91 -0.35 10.20
N LEU A 23 -17.03 -0.57 11.53
CA LEU A 23 -16.51 0.35 12.53
C LEU A 23 -14.99 0.52 12.42
N ASN A 24 -14.24 -0.57 12.15
CA ASN A 24 -12.81 -0.48 11.95
C ASN A 24 -12.47 0.41 10.75
N THR A 25 -13.19 0.24 9.64
CA THR A 25 -13.02 1.07 8.44
C THR A 25 -13.33 2.55 8.71
N ILE A 26 -14.43 2.84 9.41
CA ILE A 26 -14.81 4.22 9.78
C ILE A 26 -13.78 4.83 10.74
N SER A 27 -13.35 4.08 11.76
CA SER A 27 -12.35 4.53 12.72
C SER A 27 -11.02 4.82 12.03
N PHE A 28 -10.57 3.93 11.15
CA PHE A 28 -9.35 4.13 10.37
C PHE A 28 -9.45 5.38 9.49
N PHE A 29 -10.54 5.54 8.73
CA PHE A 29 -10.78 6.74 7.93
C PHE A 29 -10.79 8.02 8.78
N THR A 30 -11.42 7.98 9.94
CA THR A 30 -11.51 9.10 10.88
C THR A 30 -10.13 9.46 11.43
N ILE A 31 -9.34 8.48 11.88
CA ILE A 31 -7.98 8.68 12.38
C ILE A 31 -7.12 9.34 11.30
N MET A 32 -7.18 8.85 10.06
CA MET A 32 -6.39 9.38 8.96
C MET A 32 -6.81 10.79 8.57
N THR A 33 -8.11 11.09 8.59
CA THR A 33 -8.60 12.45 8.35
C THR A 33 -8.17 13.41 9.46
N MET A 34 -8.31 13.00 10.72
CA MET A 34 -7.92 13.81 11.88
C MET A 34 -6.41 14.05 11.91
N LEU A 35 -5.60 13.03 11.63
CA LEU A 35 -4.15 13.15 11.58
C LEU A 35 -3.74 14.21 10.56
N PHE A 36 -4.26 14.12 9.33
CA PHE A 36 -3.97 15.12 8.31
C PHE A 36 -4.44 16.52 8.72
N TYR A 37 -5.66 16.64 9.25
CA TYR A 37 -6.19 17.90 9.74
C TYR A 37 -5.29 18.54 10.80
N PHE A 38 -4.80 17.76 11.78
CA PHE A 38 -3.88 18.27 12.79
C PHE A 38 -2.51 18.64 12.22
N MET A 39 -2.02 17.94 11.20
CA MET A 39 -0.81 18.36 10.48
C MET A 39 -1.00 19.72 9.78
N VAL A 40 -2.13 19.94 9.12
CA VAL A 40 -2.45 21.25 8.51
C VAL A 40 -2.56 22.33 9.59
N LEU A 41 -3.22 22.07 10.72
CA LEU A 41 -3.24 23.00 11.86
C LEU A 41 -1.84 23.31 12.41
N GLY A 42 -0.95 22.32 12.43
CA GLY A 42 0.45 22.52 12.81
C GLY A 42 1.16 23.48 11.86
N VAL A 43 1.03 23.26 10.55
CA VAL A 43 1.64 24.12 9.52
C VAL A 43 1.04 25.53 9.52
N THR A 44 -0.27 25.68 9.74
CA THR A 44 -0.91 27.02 9.80
C THR A 44 -0.54 27.82 11.04
N LYS A 45 -0.32 27.16 12.18
CA LYS A 45 0.04 27.85 13.44
C LYS A 45 1.52 28.10 13.61
N PHE A 46 2.36 27.17 13.15
CA PHE A 46 3.81 27.19 13.43
C PHE A 46 4.67 27.34 12.17
N GLY A 47 4.08 27.24 10.97
CA GLY A 47 4.79 27.40 9.71
C GLY A 47 5.06 28.87 9.35
N ASN A 48 5.80 29.06 8.25
CA ASN A 48 6.05 30.38 7.70
C ASN A 48 4.80 30.87 6.93
N PRO A 49 4.18 32.00 7.32
CA PRO A 49 3.00 32.53 6.64
C PRO A 49 3.21 32.80 5.14
N ALA A 50 4.43 33.13 4.72
CA ALA A 50 4.73 33.49 3.33
C ALA A 50 4.52 32.32 2.35
N ASN A 51 4.78 31.07 2.79
CA ASN A 51 4.74 29.88 1.93
C ASN A 51 3.65 28.89 2.37
N LEU A 52 2.62 29.38 3.07
CA LEU A 52 1.65 28.52 3.73
C LEU A 52 0.89 27.62 2.75
N GLY A 53 0.43 28.19 1.63
CA GLY A 53 -0.30 27.44 0.61
C GLY A 53 0.53 26.31 0.00
N GLU A 54 1.74 26.61 -0.47
CA GLU A 54 2.66 25.63 -1.04
C GLU A 54 3.03 24.52 -0.04
N SER A 55 3.23 24.89 1.23
CA SER A 55 3.56 23.95 2.30
C SER A 55 2.40 22.98 2.57
N ILE A 56 1.16 23.47 2.60
CA ILE A 56 -0.03 22.64 2.78
C ILE A 56 -0.25 21.71 1.57
N GLN A 57 -0.02 22.20 0.35
CA GLN A 57 -0.14 21.38 -0.85
C GLN A 57 0.91 20.26 -0.88
N ALA A 58 2.17 20.59 -0.61
CA ALA A 58 3.24 19.60 -0.52
C ALA A 58 2.98 18.57 0.58
N LEU A 59 2.47 19.02 1.73
CA LEU A 59 2.05 18.15 2.84
C LEU A 59 0.93 17.20 2.41
N ALA A 60 -0.09 17.67 1.70
CA ALA A 60 -1.20 16.85 1.23
C ALA A 60 -0.75 15.74 0.28
N ILE A 61 0.09 16.07 -0.70
CA ILE A 61 0.63 15.08 -1.66
C ILE A 61 1.52 14.07 -0.93
N GLY A 62 2.41 14.55 -0.06
CA GLY A 62 3.28 13.69 0.75
C GLY A 62 2.49 12.76 1.66
N TYR A 63 1.41 13.26 2.26
CA TYR A 63 0.53 12.49 3.13
C TYR A 63 -0.16 11.34 2.36
N ILE A 64 -0.75 11.63 1.19
CA ILE A 64 -1.38 10.60 0.35
C ILE A 64 -0.38 9.55 -0.09
N VAL A 65 0.80 9.97 -0.56
CA VAL A 65 1.87 9.05 -0.97
C VAL A 65 2.28 8.15 0.19
N TRP A 66 2.61 8.75 1.34
CA TRP A 66 3.07 8.03 2.52
C TRP A 66 2.03 7.02 3.00
N PHE A 67 0.81 7.48 3.24
CA PHE A 67 -0.24 6.66 3.83
C PHE A 67 -0.68 5.52 2.90
N THR A 68 -0.98 5.82 1.63
CA THR A 68 -1.39 4.81 0.65
C THR A 68 -0.28 3.77 0.47
N PHE A 69 0.96 4.21 0.33
CA PHE A 69 2.08 3.30 0.15
C PHE A 69 2.30 2.42 1.39
N LEU A 70 2.23 3.00 2.59
CA LEU A 70 2.35 2.25 3.86
C LEU A 70 1.27 1.17 3.99
N GLY A 71 0.02 1.47 3.62
CA GLY A 71 -1.05 0.48 3.57
C GLY A 71 -0.69 -0.71 2.68
N THR A 72 -0.25 -0.44 1.45
CA THR A 72 0.07 -1.49 0.46
C THR A 72 1.21 -2.41 0.89
N ILE A 73 2.21 -1.91 1.62
CA ILE A 73 3.36 -2.71 2.06
C ILE A 73 3.07 -3.54 3.33
N THR A 74 2.06 -3.18 4.14
CA THR A 74 1.85 -3.81 5.45
C THR A 74 0.58 -4.64 5.58
N ASP A 75 -0.46 -4.31 4.82
CA ASP A 75 -1.79 -4.92 4.89
C ASP A 75 -1.76 -6.46 4.92
N LEU A 76 -1.13 -7.09 3.92
CA LEU A 76 -1.07 -8.56 3.85
C LEU A 76 -0.35 -9.19 5.05
N SER A 77 0.70 -8.54 5.55
CA SER A 77 1.44 -9.04 6.71
C SER A 77 0.58 -9.02 7.97
N TRP A 78 -0.22 -7.96 8.16
CA TRP A 78 -1.18 -7.88 9.26
C TRP A 78 -2.31 -8.92 9.12
N THR A 79 -2.82 -9.12 7.91
CA THR A 79 -3.79 -10.18 7.62
C THR A 79 -3.23 -11.55 8.01
N ILE A 80 -2.00 -11.88 7.59
CA ILE A 80 -1.36 -13.16 7.93
C ILE A 80 -1.12 -13.28 9.44
N ILE A 81 -0.68 -12.22 10.12
CA ILE A 81 -0.53 -12.21 11.59
C ILE A 81 -1.85 -12.53 12.28
N ASN A 82 -2.94 -11.91 11.84
CA ASN A 82 -4.27 -12.16 12.38
C ASN A 82 -4.78 -13.58 12.06
N GLU A 83 -4.51 -14.10 10.86
CA GLU A 83 -4.88 -15.47 10.51
C GLU A 83 -4.09 -16.52 11.30
N MET A 84 -2.81 -16.26 11.57
CA MET A 84 -1.99 -17.10 12.43
C MET A 84 -2.53 -17.12 13.86
N SER A 85 -3.04 -16.00 14.39
CA SER A 85 -3.55 -15.94 15.76
C SER A 85 -4.89 -16.65 15.97
N ILE A 86 -5.68 -16.82 14.90
CA ILE A 86 -6.99 -17.51 14.95
C ILE A 86 -6.95 -18.92 14.32
N GLY A 87 -5.78 -19.42 13.92
CA GLY A 87 -5.60 -20.75 13.32
C GLY A 87 -6.09 -20.90 11.88
N LEU A 88 -6.42 -19.80 11.18
CA LEU A 88 -6.89 -19.86 9.78
C LEU A 88 -5.76 -20.19 8.80
N ILE A 89 -4.52 -19.85 9.17
CA ILE A 89 -3.34 -20.05 8.31
C ILE A 89 -3.20 -21.51 7.86
N GLU A 90 -3.55 -22.48 8.70
CA GLU A 90 -3.43 -23.91 8.38
C GLU A 90 -4.32 -24.30 7.20
N GLN A 91 -5.52 -23.70 7.11
CA GLN A 91 -6.45 -23.95 6.02
C GLN A 91 -5.88 -23.48 4.68
N ALA A 92 -5.13 -22.37 4.68
CA ALA A 92 -4.48 -21.88 3.47
C ALA A 92 -3.39 -22.86 2.97
N PHE A 93 -2.70 -23.54 3.87
CA PHE A 93 -1.66 -24.53 3.53
C PHE A 93 -2.20 -25.92 3.16
N ILE A 94 -3.35 -26.32 3.70
CA ILE A 94 -4.03 -27.59 3.35
C ILE A 94 -4.80 -27.47 2.03
N SER A 95 -5.20 -26.25 1.65
CA SER A 95 -5.93 -25.97 0.42
C SER A 95 -5.22 -26.52 -0.84
N PRO A 96 -5.97 -27.11 -1.80
CA PRO A 96 -5.39 -27.68 -3.02
C PRO A 96 -4.69 -26.65 -3.91
N VAL A 97 -5.03 -25.36 -3.80
CA VAL A 97 -4.38 -24.27 -4.56
C VAL A 97 -3.16 -23.66 -3.85
N GLY A 98 -2.93 -24.04 -2.59
CA GLY A 98 -1.85 -23.53 -1.75
C GLY A 98 -2.01 -22.07 -1.28
N PRO A 99 -1.17 -21.66 -0.31
CA PRO A 99 -1.26 -20.35 0.32
C PRO A 99 -0.89 -19.22 -0.65
N SER A 100 0.08 -19.44 -1.54
CA SER A 100 0.50 -18.52 -2.59
C SER A 100 -0.67 -17.98 -3.40
N THR A 101 -1.46 -18.89 -3.98
CA THR A 101 -2.61 -18.53 -4.81
C THR A 101 -3.67 -17.79 -4.01
N ILE A 102 -3.96 -18.25 -2.79
CA ILE A 102 -4.98 -17.66 -1.91
C ILE A 102 -4.62 -16.21 -1.57
N TYR A 103 -3.40 -15.96 -1.10
CA TYR A 103 -2.99 -14.63 -0.66
C TYR A 103 -2.75 -13.68 -1.83
N LEU A 104 -2.31 -14.16 -2.98
CA LEU A 104 -2.23 -13.32 -4.20
C LEU A 104 -3.63 -12.88 -4.67
N PHE A 105 -4.60 -13.79 -4.68
CA PHE A 105 -5.98 -13.42 -5.01
C PHE A 105 -6.62 -12.55 -3.93
N TYR A 106 -6.32 -12.80 -2.65
CA TYR A 106 -6.74 -11.92 -1.56
C TYR A 106 -6.20 -10.50 -1.76
N GLN A 107 -4.90 -10.35 -2.02
CA GLN A 107 -4.29 -9.04 -2.22
C GLN A 107 -4.89 -8.31 -3.42
N PHE A 108 -5.12 -9.04 -4.51
CA PHE A 108 -5.74 -8.48 -5.71
C PHE A 108 -7.22 -8.10 -5.47
N SER A 109 -7.98 -8.93 -4.75
CA SER A 109 -9.34 -8.59 -4.32
C SER A 109 -9.34 -7.35 -3.42
N ASN A 110 -8.42 -7.28 -2.45
CA ASN A 110 -8.32 -6.17 -1.52
C ASN A 110 -7.99 -4.87 -2.26
N PHE A 111 -7.02 -4.89 -3.18
CA PHE A 111 -6.72 -3.77 -4.06
C PHE A 111 -7.96 -3.24 -4.79
N LEU A 112 -8.71 -4.12 -5.47
CA LEU A 112 -9.90 -3.70 -6.23
C LEU A 112 -10.99 -3.09 -5.34
N ILE A 113 -11.16 -3.63 -4.14
CA ILE A 113 -12.24 -3.23 -3.22
C ILE A 113 -11.87 -1.97 -2.44
N MET A 114 -10.59 -1.71 -2.18
CA MET A 114 -10.14 -0.57 -1.38
C MET A 114 -9.97 0.73 -2.19
N ILE A 115 -9.90 0.68 -3.52
CA ILE A 115 -9.81 1.87 -4.40
C ILE A 115 -10.81 2.98 -4.03
N PRO A 116 -12.12 2.71 -3.83
CA PRO A 116 -13.08 3.75 -3.45
C PRO A 116 -12.75 4.44 -2.13
N PHE A 117 -12.21 3.70 -1.15
CA PHE A 117 -11.84 4.25 0.16
C PHE A 117 -10.59 5.13 0.05
N GLU A 118 -9.60 4.70 -0.73
CA GLU A 118 -8.42 5.52 -0.99
C GLU A 118 -8.77 6.81 -1.74
N PHE A 119 -9.67 6.73 -2.72
CA PHE A 119 -10.17 7.90 -3.43
C PHE A 119 -10.96 8.84 -2.51
N LEU A 120 -11.75 8.29 -1.59
CA LEU A 120 -12.47 9.08 -0.58
C LEU A 120 -11.50 9.83 0.34
N ILE A 121 -10.44 9.16 0.82
CA ILE A 121 -9.40 9.79 1.64
C ILE A 121 -8.72 10.92 0.85
N LEU A 122 -8.37 10.66 -0.41
CA LEU A 122 -7.78 11.66 -1.30
C LEU A 122 -8.65 12.91 -1.43
N ILE A 123 -9.95 12.75 -1.70
CA ILE A 123 -10.88 13.89 -1.81
C ILE A 123 -10.90 14.71 -0.53
N VAL A 124 -10.97 14.04 0.63
CA VAL A 124 -11.02 14.72 1.93
C VAL A 124 -9.72 15.47 2.20
N VAL A 125 -8.57 14.85 1.96
CA VAL A 125 -7.25 15.47 2.12
C VAL A 125 -7.12 16.69 1.20
N PHE A 126 -7.50 16.59 -0.07
CA PHE A 126 -7.41 17.69 -1.02
C PHE A 126 -8.34 18.85 -0.65
N LYS A 127 -9.55 18.53 -0.17
CA LYS A 127 -10.50 19.53 0.31
C LYS A 127 -9.98 20.27 1.54
N ILE A 128 -9.40 19.56 2.50
CA ILE A 128 -8.77 20.17 3.69
C ILE A 128 -7.56 21.03 3.28
N ALA A 129 -6.80 20.59 2.28
CA ALA A 129 -5.62 21.29 1.77
C ALA A 129 -5.94 22.50 0.86
N GLY A 130 -7.21 22.69 0.46
CA GLY A 130 -7.60 23.71 -0.50
C GLY A 130 -7.12 23.44 -1.94
N ILE A 131 -6.80 22.18 -2.27
CA ILE A 131 -6.40 21.77 -3.62
C ILE A 131 -7.67 21.57 -4.46
N PRO A 132 -7.78 22.16 -5.67
CA PRO A 132 -8.92 21.91 -6.54
C PRO A 132 -9.02 20.43 -6.90
N LEU A 133 -10.23 19.87 -6.88
CA LEU A 133 -10.50 18.45 -7.16
C LEU A 133 -10.43 18.09 -8.66
N ILE A 134 -9.72 18.88 -9.46
CA ILE A 134 -9.47 18.60 -10.88
C ILE A 134 -8.25 17.69 -10.95
N ILE A 135 -8.48 16.41 -10.71
CA ILE A 135 -7.43 15.39 -10.68
C ILE A 135 -7.27 14.84 -12.10
N PRO A 136 -6.11 15.03 -12.76
CA PRO A 136 -5.90 14.49 -14.08
C PRO A 136 -5.84 12.97 -14.03
N MET A 137 -6.31 12.29 -15.09
CA MET A 137 -6.29 10.83 -15.16
C MET A 137 -4.88 10.26 -14.97
N SER A 138 -3.86 10.99 -15.40
CA SER A 138 -2.45 10.66 -15.17
C SER A 138 -2.08 10.52 -13.69
N PHE A 139 -2.69 11.32 -12.81
CA PHE A 139 -2.47 11.24 -11.36
C PHE A 139 -3.01 9.92 -10.81
N ILE A 140 -4.22 9.53 -11.20
CA ILE A 140 -4.86 8.30 -10.76
C ILE A 140 -4.04 7.07 -11.22
N ILE A 141 -3.58 7.07 -12.48
CA ILE A 141 -2.76 5.98 -13.00
C ILE A 141 -1.40 5.91 -12.27
N ALA A 142 -0.75 7.05 -12.04
CA ALA A 142 0.51 7.09 -11.30
C ALA A 142 0.35 6.59 -9.85
N LEU A 143 -0.77 6.94 -9.19
CA LEU A 143 -1.10 6.45 -7.86
C LEU A 143 -1.31 4.93 -7.85
N ILE A 144 -2.05 4.38 -8.80
CA ILE A 144 -2.24 2.92 -8.95
C ILE A 144 -0.90 2.21 -9.18
N LEU A 145 -0.04 2.74 -10.04
CA LEU A 145 1.30 2.16 -10.27
C LEU A 145 2.15 2.17 -8.99
N MET A 146 2.08 3.24 -8.20
CA MET A 146 2.74 3.30 -6.89
C MET A 146 2.21 2.23 -5.94
N MET A 147 0.89 2.01 -5.89
CA MET A 147 0.29 0.97 -5.07
C MET A 147 0.74 -0.43 -5.50
N LEU A 148 0.79 -0.69 -6.81
CA LEU A 148 1.29 -1.95 -7.36
C LEU A 148 2.74 -2.21 -6.96
N GLN A 149 3.59 -1.18 -6.99
CA GLN A 149 4.96 -1.26 -6.47
C GLN A 149 4.97 -1.65 -4.98
N GLY A 150 4.12 -1.01 -4.18
CA GLY A 150 4.01 -1.27 -2.75
C GLY A 150 3.49 -2.67 -2.42
N TYR A 151 2.50 -3.19 -3.15
CA TYR A 151 2.04 -4.58 -2.99
C TYR A 151 3.13 -5.60 -3.30
N GLY A 152 4.02 -5.31 -4.26
CA GLY A 152 5.20 -6.13 -4.51
C GLY A 152 6.09 -6.25 -3.27
N ILE A 153 6.37 -5.13 -2.59
CA ILE A 153 7.10 -5.11 -1.31
C ILE A 153 6.30 -5.81 -0.21
N GLY A 154 4.99 -5.58 -0.17
CA GLY A 154 4.07 -6.19 0.79
C GLY A 154 4.06 -7.71 0.71
N LEU A 155 4.18 -8.29 -0.49
CA LEU A 155 4.34 -9.74 -0.68
C LEU A 155 5.64 -10.25 -0.08
N VAL A 156 6.75 -9.51 -0.20
CA VAL A 156 8.02 -9.89 0.43
C VAL A 156 7.90 -9.89 1.95
N LEU A 157 7.35 -8.81 2.52
CA LEU A 157 7.15 -8.68 3.97
C LEU A 157 6.16 -9.72 4.52
N ALA A 158 5.13 -10.05 3.75
CA ALA A 158 4.19 -11.10 4.06
C ALA A 158 4.86 -12.48 4.06
N GLY A 159 5.73 -12.76 3.10
CA GLY A 159 6.52 -14.00 3.05
C GLY A 159 7.46 -14.14 4.24
N ILE A 160 8.14 -13.05 4.63
CA ILE A 160 8.96 -13.00 5.84
C ILE A 160 8.09 -13.25 7.08
N THR A 161 6.91 -12.64 7.13
CA THR A 161 5.94 -12.79 8.23
C THR A 161 5.45 -14.23 8.38
N LEU A 162 5.18 -14.92 7.26
CA LEU A 162 4.83 -16.35 7.25
C LEU A 162 5.92 -17.22 7.88
N ARG A 163 7.20 -16.90 7.62
CA ARG A 163 8.32 -17.73 8.05
C ARG A 163 8.77 -17.46 9.47
N PHE A 164 9.02 -16.20 9.81
CA PHE A 164 9.78 -15.86 11.01
C PHE A 164 8.91 -15.68 12.26
N LYS A 165 7.58 -15.59 12.10
CA LYS A 165 6.61 -15.37 13.17
C LYS A 165 6.89 -14.05 13.95
N ARG A 166 5.88 -13.47 14.61
CA ARG A 166 6.02 -12.24 15.42
C ARG A 166 6.81 -11.09 14.76
N THR A 167 6.47 -10.74 13.52
CA THR A 167 7.20 -9.74 12.72
C THR A 167 6.72 -8.30 12.91
N GLN A 168 5.83 -8.01 13.89
CA GLN A 168 5.26 -6.67 14.09
C GLN A 168 6.34 -5.58 14.21
N ALA A 169 7.39 -5.83 15.00
CA ALA A 169 8.50 -4.89 15.14
C ALA A 169 9.25 -4.68 13.80
N LEU A 170 9.43 -5.75 13.02
CA LEU A 170 10.03 -5.66 11.70
C LEU A 170 9.16 -4.84 10.74
N LEU A 171 7.83 -5.03 10.76
CA LEU A 171 6.91 -4.23 9.95
C LEU A 171 7.00 -2.75 10.32
N ASN A 172 7.10 -2.42 11.61
CA ASN A 172 7.28 -1.03 12.04
C ASN A 172 8.61 -0.44 11.54
N ILE A 173 9.71 -1.19 11.65
CA ILE A 173 11.01 -0.76 11.11
C ILE A 173 10.93 -0.55 9.59
N ALA A 174 10.27 -1.46 8.86
CA ALA A 174 10.09 -1.34 7.41
C ALA A 174 9.31 -0.06 7.04
N GLN A 175 8.24 0.27 7.78
CA GLN A 175 7.49 1.52 7.56
C GLN A 175 8.39 2.76 7.70
N PHE A 176 9.23 2.83 8.74
CA PHE A 176 10.16 3.94 8.91
C PHE A 176 11.25 3.97 7.84
N ALA A 177 11.78 2.81 7.45
CA ALA A 177 12.77 2.72 6.37
C ALA A 177 12.21 3.27 5.05
N ILE A 178 10.95 2.96 4.73
CA ILE A 178 10.26 3.49 3.55
C ILE A 178 10.12 5.02 3.61
N ILE A 179 9.81 5.61 4.77
CA ILE A 179 9.81 7.07 4.93
C ILE A 179 11.20 7.65 4.63
N GLY A 180 12.27 7.03 5.14
CA GLY A 180 13.64 7.46 4.84
C GLY A 180 13.96 7.41 3.34
N LEU A 181 13.51 6.36 2.65
CA LEU A 181 13.64 6.22 1.19
C LEU A 181 12.82 7.26 0.42
N LEU A 182 11.63 7.61 0.90
CA LEU A 182 10.80 8.65 0.29
C LEU A 182 11.49 10.03 0.33
N LEU A 183 12.18 10.35 1.42
CA LEU A 183 12.77 11.67 1.64
C LEU A 183 14.12 11.89 0.92
N GLY A 184 14.76 10.83 0.42
CA GLY A 184 16.07 10.95 -0.24
C GLY A 184 16.02 11.70 -1.58
N ASP A 185 17.07 12.47 -1.89
CA ASP A 185 17.19 13.15 -3.19
C ASP A 185 17.84 12.26 -4.26
N TYR A 186 17.09 11.26 -4.72
CA TYR A 186 17.51 10.39 -5.80
C TYR A 186 17.28 11.06 -7.17
N LYS A 187 18.24 10.85 -8.09
CA LYS A 187 18.28 11.45 -9.42
C LYS A 187 18.24 10.39 -10.52
N GLY A 188 17.89 10.82 -11.73
CA GLY A 188 17.86 9.96 -12.92
C GLY A 188 16.87 8.79 -12.76
N ILE A 189 17.29 7.60 -13.19
CA ILE A 189 16.46 6.39 -13.12
C ILE A 189 16.33 5.82 -11.70
N VAL A 190 17.28 6.13 -10.81
CA VAL A 190 17.34 5.60 -9.44
C VAL A 190 16.10 5.95 -8.64
N LYS A 191 15.52 7.14 -8.86
CA LYS A 191 14.29 7.57 -8.16
C LYS A 191 13.08 6.66 -8.43
N TYR A 192 13.05 5.94 -9.56
CA TYR A 192 11.96 4.98 -9.85
C TYR A 192 12.23 3.60 -9.24
N ILE A 193 13.51 3.25 -9.05
CA ILE A 193 13.90 2.02 -8.37
C ILE A 193 13.64 2.15 -6.88
N VAL A 194 13.94 3.32 -6.29
CA VAL A 194 13.65 3.58 -4.88
C VAL A 194 12.13 3.60 -4.67
N PRO A 195 11.60 2.80 -3.72
CA PRO A 195 10.17 2.72 -3.42
C PRO A 195 9.53 4.10 -3.23
N ALA A 196 8.43 4.35 -3.96
CA ALA A 196 7.58 5.54 -3.91
C ALA A 196 8.24 6.92 -4.14
N ASN A 197 9.58 7.04 -4.18
CA ASN A 197 10.29 8.33 -4.29
C ASN A 197 10.00 9.06 -5.61
N GLY A 198 10.14 8.36 -6.74
CA GLY A 198 9.83 8.92 -8.06
C GLY A 198 8.35 9.33 -8.20
N TYR A 199 7.45 8.56 -7.57
CA TYR A 199 6.01 8.82 -7.57
C TYR A 199 5.66 10.10 -6.81
N MET A 200 6.32 10.38 -5.68
CA MET A 200 6.11 11.62 -4.93
C MET A 200 6.37 12.88 -5.78
N LYS A 201 7.50 12.90 -6.50
CA LYS A 201 7.85 14.01 -7.40
C LYS A 201 6.85 14.12 -8.58
N ILE A 202 6.43 12.98 -9.14
CA ILE A 202 5.47 12.92 -10.26
C ILE A 202 4.08 13.41 -9.86
N LEU A 203 3.54 12.91 -8.75
CA LEU A 203 2.21 13.27 -8.28
C LEU A 203 2.12 14.76 -7.94
N ARG A 204 3.20 15.32 -7.38
CA ARG A 204 3.31 16.78 -7.15
C ARG A 204 3.25 17.56 -8.46
N ASN A 205 4.10 17.22 -9.42
CA ASN A 205 4.15 17.92 -10.71
C ASN A 205 2.80 17.87 -11.46
N LEU A 206 2.09 16.74 -11.34
CA LEU A 206 0.77 16.57 -11.96
C LEU A 206 -0.30 17.48 -11.35
N ILE A 207 -0.26 17.72 -10.03
CA ILE A 207 -1.16 18.68 -9.35
C ILE A 207 -0.81 20.12 -9.73
N GLU A 208 0.47 20.41 -9.93
CA GLU A 208 0.96 21.71 -10.44
C GLU A 208 0.65 21.92 -11.95
N GLY A 209 0.00 20.96 -12.61
CA GLY A 209 -0.43 21.06 -14.01
C GLY A 209 0.62 20.65 -15.05
N SER A 210 1.74 20.05 -14.62
CA SER A 210 2.77 19.57 -15.53
C SER A 210 2.34 18.28 -16.24
N SER A 211 2.71 18.13 -17.50
CA SER A 211 2.56 16.87 -18.24
C SER A 211 3.70 15.89 -17.95
N LEU A 212 3.40 14.60 -17.91
CA LEU A 212 4.43 13.56 -17.80
C LEU A 212 5.09 13.25 -19.15
N ARG A 213 6.40 12.98 -19.11
CA ARG A 213 7.12 12.50 -20.29
C ARG A 213 6.78 11.03 -20.50
N PHE A 214 6.83 10.58 -21.76
CA PHE A 214 6.63 9.17 -22.10
C PHE A 214 7.62 8.24 -21.36
N SER A 215 8.86 8.70 -21.15
CA SER A 215 9.86 7.97 -20.37
C SER A 215 9.43 7.73 -18.91
N ASP A 216 8.73 8.69 -18.30
CA ASP A 216 8.27 8.57 -16.91
C ASP A 216 7.27 7.43 -16.76
N TRP A 217 6.37 7.28 -17.75
CA TRP A 217 5.43 6.17 -17.80
C TRP A 217 6.12 4.82 -17.88
N ILE A 218 7.11 4.69 -18.77
CA ILE A 218 7.89 3.45 -18.90
C ILE A 218 8.55 3.11 -17.57
N TYR A 219 9.24 4.06 -16.94
CA TYR A 219 9.94 3.78 -15.68
C TYR A 219 9.01 3.41 -14.53
N MET A 220 7.85 4.06 -14.40
CA MET A 220 6.85 3.69 -13.39
C MET A 220 6.33 2.27 -13.65
N ILE A 221 5.89 1.97 -14.88
CA ILE A 221 5.35 0.65 -15.24
C ILE A 221 6.40 -0.45 -15.01
N THR A 222 7.63 -0.25 -15.51
CA THR A 222 8.71 -1.23 -15.32
C THR A 222 9.02 -1.42 -13.84
N SER A 223 9.05 -0.35 -13.04
CA SER A 223 9.31 -0.46 -11.61
C SER A 223 8.20 -1.23 -10.90
N SER A 224 6.93 -0.87 -11.09
CA SER A 224 5.79 -1.57 -10.47
C SER A 224 5.78 -3.06 -10.82
N LEU A 225 5.99 -3.40 -12.09
CA LEU A 225 6.03 -4.79 -12.55
C LEU A 225 7.22 -5.55 -11.93
N LEU A 226 8.39 -4.93 -11.86
CA LEU A 226 9.59 -5.54 -11.26
C LEU A 226 9.37 -5.86 -9.78
N TYR A 227 8.80 -4.92 -9.02
CA TYR A 227 8.48 -5.14 -7.61
C TYR A 227 7.42 -6.23 -7.41
N ILE A 228 6.36 -6.25 -8.21
CA ILE A 228 5.35 -7.32 -8.16
C ILE A 228 5.99 -8.67 -8.47
N PHE A 229 6.78 -8.77 -9.55
CA PHE A 229 7.39 -10.02 -9.97
C PHE A 229 8.33 -10.58 -8.90
N ILE A 230 9.20 -9.74 -8.35
CA ILE A 230 10.09 -10.12 -7.24
C ILE A 230 9.27 -10.51 -6.01
N GLY A 231 8.24 -9.74 -5.68
CA GLY A 231 7.34 -10.00 -4.56
C GLY A 231 6.70 -11.38 -4.64
N VAL A 232 6.12 -11.73 -5.80
CA VAL A 232 5.52 -13.04 -6.05
C VAL A 232 6.54 -14.18 -5.89
N ILE A 233 7.73 -14.03 -6.48
CA ILE A 233 8.79 -15.05 -6.39
C ILE A 233 9.20 -15.28 -4.95
N LEU A 234 9.49 -14.20 -4.21
CA LEU A 234 9.95 -14.31 -2.82
C LEU A 234 8.85 -14.81 -1.90
N PHE A 235 7.60 -14.38 -2.10
CA PHE A 235 6.46 -14.91 -1.34
C PHE A 235 6.30 -16.42 -1.53
N ASN A 236 6.36 -16.90 -2.77
CA ASN A 236 6.31 -18.34 -3.08
C ASN A 236 7.48 -19.09 -2.43
N TYR A 237 8.69 -18.54 -2.52
CA TYR A 237 9.86 -19.13 -1.88
C TYR A 237 9.68 -19.29 -0.36
N PHE A 238 9.16 -18.27 0.33
CA PHE A 238 8.90 -18.35 1.77
C PHE A 238 7.76 -19.32 2.09
N ALA A 239 6.67 -19.30 1.34
CA ALA A 239 5.55 -20.22 1.52
C ALA A 239 5.98 -21.69 1.35
N ASP A 240 6.78 -21.99 0.32
CA ASP A 240 7.33 -23.33 0.10
C ASP A 240 8.31 -23.74 1.20
N ALA A 241 9.12 -22.81 1.70
CA ALA A 241 10.03 -23.08 2.80
C ALA A 241 9.27 -23.46 4.08
N VAL A 242 8.20 -22.75 4.42
CA VAL A 242 7.33 -23.07 5.57
C VAL A 242 6.67 -24.43 5.38
N ARG A 243 6.14 -24.71 4.17
CA ARG A 243 5.50 -25.99 3.84
C ARG A 243 6.44 -27.17 4.01
N LYS A 244 7.68 -27.06 3.50
CA LYS A 244 8.68 -28.14 3.57
C LYS A 244 9.16 -28.43 4.99
N ARG A 245 9.11 -27.44 5.88
CA ARG A 245 9.58 -27.57 7.27
C ARG A 245 8.48 -27.99 8.25
N GLY A 246 7.22 -27.97 7.85
CA GLY A 246 6.10 -28.32 8.71
C GLY A 246 5.89 -27.34 9.89
N GLU A 247 6.39 -26.11 9.78
CA GLU A 247 6.38 -25.10 10.86
C GLU A 247 4.98 -24.49 11.15
N ILE A 248 3.95 -24.99 10.45
CA ILE A 248 2.57 -24.48 10.46
C ILE A 248 1.88 -24.77 11.81
N SER A 249 2.06 -25.99 12.36
CA SER A 249 1.35 -26.48 13.56
C SER A 249 1.94 -26.01 14.90
N GLN A 250 3.05 -25.25 14.91
CA GLN A 250 3.70 -24.80 16.15
C GLN A 250 3.15 -23.45 16.63
N TYR A 251 1.85 -23.38 16.90
CA TYR A 251 1.17 -22.18 17.41
C TYR A 251 0.29 -22.48 18.62
#